data_AF-A0A938GHQ3-F1
#
_entry.id   AF-A0A938GHQ3-F1
#
_cell.length_a   1.000
_cell.length_b   1.000
_cell.length_c   1.000
_cell.angle_alpha   90.00
_cell.angle_beta   90.00
_cell.angle_gamma   90.00
#
_symmetry.space_group_name_H-M   'P 1'
#
loop_
_entity.id
_entity.type
_entity.pdbx_description
1 polymer ?
#
loop_
_entity_poly.entity_id
_entity_poly.type
_entity_poly.pdbx_seq_one_letter_code
_entity_poly.pdbx_strand_id
1 'polypeptide(L)'
;MKQHYPVDSTIWLVLLKCLFCDQSVTAQAGDNAAPVHIVDGSFVREWLVLGPFPSRDLETDFLASAGGEANVRPKEGDTVSTKDGKQLAWTRLRSKADAVDRPR
;
A
#
# COMPACT_ATOMS: atom_id res chain seq x y z
N MET A 1 56.69 10.36 -29.09
CA MET A 1 55.85 11.41 -28.47
C MET A 1 54.57 10.76 -27.97
N LYS A 2 54.36 10.70 -26.65
CA LYS A 2 53.11 10.17 -26.05
C LYS A 2 52.12 11.32 -25.98
N GLN A 3 50.97 11.21 -26.65
CA GLN A 3 49.87 12.14 -26.43
C GLN A 3 49.12 11.70 -25.17
N HIS A 4 49.08 12.61 -24.20
CA HIS A 4 48.39 12.46 -22.93
C HIS A 4 47.02 13.12 -23.10
N TYR A 5 45.95 12.32 -23.10
CA TYR A 5 44.59 12.86 -23.11
C TYR A 5 44.23 13.31 -21.70
N PRO A 6 43.85 14.58 -21.47
CA PRO A 6 43.28 14.98 -20.19
C PRO A 6 41.89 14.37 -20.07
N VAL A 7 41.67 13.58 -19.02
CA VAL A 7 40.35 13.04 -18.69
C VAL A 7 39.51 14.24 -18.23
N ASP A 8 38.57 14.65 -19.09
CA ASP A 8 37.69 15.78 -18.88
C ASP A 8 36.89 15.58 -17.58
N SER A 9 37.31 16.29 -16.51
CA SER A 9 36.69 16.24 -15.18
C SER A 9 35.27 16.82 -15.17
N THR A 10 34.79 17.29 -16.32
CA THR A 10 33.45 17.80 -16.55
C THR A 10 32.42 16.68 -16.76
N ILE A 11 32.84 15.48 -17.20
CA ILE A 11 31.93 14.37 -17.51
C ILE A 11 31.37 13.71 -16.23
N TRP A 12 32.13 13.74 -15.12
CA TRP A 12 31.69 13.18 -13.84
C TRP A 12 30.65 14.04 -13.10
N LEU A 13 30.66 15.36 -13.31
CA LEU A 13 29.72 16.27 -12.65
C LEU A 13 28.30 16.22 -13.25
N VAL A 14 28.16 15.80 -14.51
CA VAL A 14 26.84 15.65 -15.16
C VAL A 14 26.15 14.35 -14.74
N LEU A 15 26.90 13.26 -14.54
CA LEU A 15 26.34 11.97 -14.13
C LEU A 15 25.88 11.94 -12.67
N LEU A 16 26.46 12.76 -11.79
CA LEU A 16 26.10 12.81 -10.37
C LEU A 16 24.81 13.60 -10.08
N LYS A 17 24.40 14.50 -10.98
CA LYS A 17 23.16 15.28 -10.83
C LYS A 17 21.89 14.52 -11.25
N CYS A 18 22.02 13.49 -12.07
CA CYS A 18 20.88 12.67 -12.49
C CYS A 18 20.42 11.65 -11.43
N LEU A 19 21.22 11.39 -10.39
CA LEU A 19 20.89 10.40 -9.36
C LEU A 19 20.06 10.93 -8.18
N PHE A 20 19.84 12.25 -8.08
CA PHE A 20 19.13 12.84 -6.94
C PHE A 20 17.93 13.73 -7.31
N CYS A 21 17.53 13.83 -8.59
CA CYS A 21 16.47 14.76 -8.98
C CYS A 21 15.07 14.15 -9.16
N ASP A 22 14.90 12.83 -9.12
CA ASP A 22 13.62 12.17 -9.47
C ASP A 22 13.05 11.28 -8.36
N GLN A 23 13.21 11.66 -7.09
CA GLN A 23 12.28 11.21 -6.06
C GLN A 23 11.51 12.40 -5.50
N SER A 24 10.76 13.03 -6.40
CA SER A 24 9.54 13.71 -5.98
C SER A 24 8.64 12.63 -5.38
N VAL A 25 8.72 12.44 -4.06
CA VAL A 25 7.71 11.69 -3.30
C VAL A 25 6.42 12.48 -3.50
N THR A 26 5.66 12.14 -4.53
CA THR A 26 4.29 12.58 -4.66
C THR A 26 3.55 11.93 -3.50
N ALA A 27 3.36 12.70 -2.42
CA ALA A 27 2.37 12.36 -1.42
C ALA A 27 1.04 12.23 -2.17
N GLN A 28 0.59 10.99 -2.37
CA GLN A 28 -0.68 10.71 -2.98
C GLN A 28 -1.72 11.36 -2.07
N ALA A 29 -2.31 12.47 -2.50
CA ALA A 29 -3.38 13.13 -1.78
C ALA A 29 -4.41 12.06 -1.44
N GLY A 30 -4.70 11.89 -0.15
CA GLY A 30 -5.67 10.91 0.31
C GLY A 30 -6.95 11.12 -0.46
N ASP A 31 -7.35 10.14 -1.29
CA ASP A 31 -8.61 10.18 -1.99
C ASP A 31 -9.71 10.43 -0.96
N ASN A 32 -10.47 11.50 -1.13
CA ASN A 32 -11.71 11.74 -0.37
C ASN A 32 -12.78 10.65 -0.61
N ALA A 33 -12.46 9.62 -1.39
CA ALA A 33 -13.25 8.40 -1.56
C ALA A 33 -12.99 7.35 -0.45
N ALA A 34 -12.05 7.60 0.47
CA ALA A 34 -11.95 6.79 1.68
C ALA A 34 -13.31 6.79 2.40
N PRO A 35 -13.83 5.63 2.83
CA PRO A 35 -15.13 5.56 3.48
C PRO A 35 -15.20 6.54 4.66
N VAL A 36 -16.16 7.46 4.65
CA VAL A 36 -16.46 8.27 5.83
C VAL A 36 -17.04 7.32 6.87
N HIS A 37 -16.19 6.84 7.77
CA HIS A 37 -16.61 5.93 8.83
C HIS A 37 -17.65 6.66 9.69
N ILE A 38 -18.76 5.99 9.99
CA ILE A 38 -19.68 6.51 11.01
C ILE A 38 -18.93 6.48 12.33
N VAL A 39 -18.51 7.67 12.77
CA VAL A 39 -18.00 7.90 14.11
C VAL A 39 -19.22 8.17 14.99
N ASP A 40 -19.50 7.25 15.90
CA ASP A 40 -20.54 7.45 16.92
C ASP A 40 -19.85 7.82 18.24
N GLY A 41 -19.84 9.12 18.54
CA GLY A 41 -19.07 9.70 19.64
C GLY A 41 -17.57 9.73 19.33
N SER A 42 -16.78 8.97 20.10
CA SER A 42 -15.30 8.98 20.04
C SER A 42 -14.70 7.72 19.41
N PHE A 43 -15.53 6.77 18.95
CA PHE A 43 -15.06 5.45 18.51
C PHE A 43 -15.37 5.20 17.04
N VAL A 44 -14.42 4.56 16.34
CA VAL A 44 -14.67 3.94 15.04
C VAL A 44 -15.63 2.77 15.25
N ARG A 45 -16.70 2.69 14.45
CA ARG A 45 -17.71 1.63 14.54
C ARG A 45 -17.73 0.70 13.34
N GLU A 46 -17.07 1.07 12.26
CA GLU A 46 -17.12 0.35 10.99
C GLU A 46 -15.71 0.13 10.44
N TRP A 47 -15.40 -1.13 10.10
CA TRP A 47 -14.14 -1.53 9.47
C TRP A 47 -14.43 -2.30 8.19
N LEU A 48 -13.57 -2.12 7.20
CA LEU A 48 -13.52 -3.00 6.05
C LEU A 48 -12.31 -3.93 6.23
N VAL A 49 -12.56 -5.23 6.33
CA VAL A 49 -11.53 -6.23 6.70
C VAL A 49 -11.36 -7.24 5.57
N LEU A 50 -10.12 -7.44 5.13
CA LEU A 50 -9.76 -8.52 4.21
C LEU A 50 -9.47 -9.80 4.98
N GLY A 51 -10.07 -10.90 4.59
CA GLY A 51 -9.77 -12.21 5.17
C GLY A 51 -10.88 -13.24 4.97
N PRO A 52 -10.81 -14.37 5.71
CA PRO A 52 -9.75 -14.74 6.65
C PRO A 52 -8.46 -15.18 5.96
N PHE A 53 -7.29 -14.79 6.50
CA PHE A 53 -6.00 -15.23 5.96
C PHE A 53 -5.68 -16.68 6.35
N PRO A 54 -5.19 -17.51 5.42
CA PRO A 54 -4.70 -18.84 5.74
C PRO A 54 -3.41 -18.75 6.57
N SER A 55 -3.32 -19.52 7.66
CA SER A 55 -2.17 -19.52 8.58
C SER A 55 -0.84 -19.94 7.96
N ARG A 56 -0.87 -20.59 6.79
CA ARG A 56 0.31 -21.05 6.06
C ARG A 56 0.98 -19.99 5.19
N ASP A 57 0.33 -18.84 4.94
CA ASP A 57 0.78 -17.84 3.97
C ASP A 57 1.07 -16.46 4.60
N LEU A 58 1.51 -16.43 5.86
CA LEU A 58 1.76 -15.18 6.59
C LEU A 58 2.85 -14.30 5.96
N GLU A 59 3.77 -14.89 5.20
CA GLU A 59 4.85 -14.17 4.49
C GLU A 59 4.40 -13.57 3.15
N THR A 60 3.15 -13.82 2.72
CA THR A 60 2.65 -13.30 1.44
C THR A 60 2.07 -11.91 1.63
N ASP A 61 2.62 -10.94 0.89
CA ASP A 61 1.97 -9.64 0.73
C ASP A 61 0.79 -9.76 -0.25
N PHE A 62 -0.42 -9.84 0.30
CA PHE A 62 -1.66 -9.95 -0.47
C PHE A 62 -2.06 -8.65 -1.18
N LEU A 63 -1.42 -7.52 -0.86
CA LEU A 63 -1.72 -6.20 -1.45
C LEU A 63 -0.64 -5.73 -2.42
N ALA A 64 0.44 -6.48 -2.60
CA ALA A 64 1.54 -6.15 -3.51
C ALA A 64 1.05 -5.84 -4.95
N SER A 65 0.09 -6.61 -5.47
CA SER A 65 -0.47 -6.39 -6.81
C SER A 65 -1.27 -5.09 -6.94
N ALA A 66 -1.78 -4.56 -5.81
CA ALA A 66 -2.44 -3.26 -5.72
C ALA A 66 -1.44 -2.13 -5.42
N GLY A 67 -0.13 -2.40 -5.40
CA GLY A 67 0.90 -1.43 -5.02
C GLY A 67 1.06 -1.26 -3.51
N GLY A 68 0.60 -2.22 -2.71
CA GLY A 68 0.69 -2.20 -1.24
C GLY A 68 -0.42 -1.41 -0.55
N GLU A 69 -0.33 -1.33 0.78
CA GLU A 69 -1.35 -0.76 1.67
C GLU A 69 -1.71 0.69 1.33
N ALA A 70 -0.74 1.51 0.92
CA ALA A 70 -0.97 2.93 0.62
C ALA A 70 -1.82 3.14 -0.65
N ASN A 71 -1.81 2.16 -1.57
CA ASN A 71 -2.41 2.28 -2.89
C ASN A 71 -3.75 1.54 -3.02
N VAL A 72 -4.05 0.61 -2.11
CA VAL A 72 -5.33 -0.10 -2.13
C VAL A 72 -6.50 0.87 -1.82
N ARG A 73 -7.61 0.71 -2.55
CA ARG A 73 -8.88 1.46 -2.37
C ARG A 73 -10.05 0.48 -2.36
N PRO A 74 -10.14 -0.39 -1.35
CA PRO A 74 -11.06 -1.53 -1.38
C PRO A 74 -12.50 -1.11 -1.14
N LYS A 75 -13.42 -1.84 -1.75
CA LYS A 75 -14.86 -1.76 -1.54
C LYS A 75 -15.37 -3.08 -0.96
N GLU A 76 -16.51 -3.03 -0.29
CA GLU A 76 -17.18 -4.23 0.20
C GLU A 76 -17.48 -5.19 -0.95
N GLY A 77 -17.10 -6.45 -0.79
CA GLY A 77 -17.24 -7.49 -1.80
C GLY A 77 -16.08 -7.58 -2.79
N ASP A 78 -15.14 -6.63 -2.82
CA ASP A 78 -13.92 -6.77 -3.61
C ASP A 78 -13.13 -8.00 -3.13
N THR A 79 -12.42 -8.66 -4.05
CA THR A 79 -11.68 -9.88 -3.74
C THR A 79 -10.20 -9.78 -4.06
N VAL A 80 -9.41 -10.54 -3.30
CA VAL A 80 -7.97 -10.75 -3.51
C VAL A 80 -7.71 -12.24 -3.67
N SER A 81 -7.09 -12.61 -4.78
CA SER A 81 -6.74 -14.02 -5.05
C SER A 81 -5.51 -14.45 -4.25
N THR A 82 -5.57 -15.63 -3.64
CA THR A 82 -4.42 -16.28 -3.02
C THR A 82 -3.66 -17.12 -4.05
N LYS A 83 -2.43 -17.53 -3.71
CA LYS A 83 -1.59 -18.38 -4.57
C LYS A 83 -2.23 -19.72 -4.91
N ASP A 84 -3.08 -20.25 -4.01
CA ASP A 84 -3.82 -21.50 -4.24
C ASP A 84 -5.16 -21.31 -4.96
N GLY A 85 -5.42 -20.12 -5.50
CA GLY A 85 -6.65 -19.81 -6.23
C GLY A 85 -7.88 -19.58 -5.35
N LYS A 86 -7.74 -19.50 -4.02
CA LYS A 86 -8.83 -19.06 -3.14
C LYS A 86 -9.02 -17.55 -3.26
N GLN A 87 -10.20 -17.06 -2.90
CA GLN A 87 -10.48 -15.63 -2.86
C GLN A 87 -10.72 -15.18 -1.42
N LEU A 88 -9.99 -14.16 -1.00
CA LEU A 88 -10.27 -13.39 0.21
C LEU A 88 -11.21 -12.26 -0.17
N ALA A 89 -12.19 -11.96 0.67
CA ALA A 89 -13.16 -10.91 0.40
C ALA A 89 -13.03 -9.78 1.42
N TRP A 90 -13.18 -8.54 0.96
CA TRP A 90 -13.34 -7.38 1.81
C TRP A 90 -14.75 -7.36 2.41
N THR A 91 -14.84 -7.57 3.71
CA THR A 91 -16.11 -7.64 4.44
C THR A 91 -16.23 -6.45 5.38
N ARG A 92 -17.38 -5.79 5.36
CA ARG A 92 -17.69 -4.70 6.27
C ARG A 92 -18.15 -5.25 7.62
N LEU A 93 -17.43 -4.89 8.67
CA LEU A 93 -17.79 -5.22 10.05
C LEU A 93 -18.27 -3.97 10.76
N ARG A 94 -19.34 -4.12 11.56
CA ARG A 94 -19.91 -3.05 12.39
C ARG A 94 -19.95 -3.48 13.84
N SER A 95 -19.41 -2.66 14.74
CA SER A 95 -19.61 -2.87 16.18
C SER A 95 -20.81 -2.08 16.69
N LYS A 96 -21.61 -2.75 17.53
CA LYS A 96 -22.74 -2.17 18.26
C LYS A 96 -22.35 -1.63 19.64
N ALA A 97 -21.14 -1.91 20.09
CA ALA A 97 -20.64 -1.57 21.41
C ALA A 97 -19.24 -0.97 21.31
N ASP A 98 -18.73 -0.43 22.41
CA ASP A 98 -17.39 0.20 22.47
C ASP A 98 -16.24 -0.83 22.36
N ALA A 99 -16.57 -2.11 22.22
CA ALA A 99 -15.63 -3.20 21.99
C ALA A 99 -15.86 -3.82 20.60
N VAL A 100 -14.79 -4.28 19.95
CA VAL A 100 -14.84 -5.05 18.69
C VAL A 100 -14.61 -6.51 19.00
N ASP A 101 -15.63 -7.34 18.84
CA ASP A 101 -15.47 -8.79 18.82
C ASP A 101 -15.09 -9.23 17.41
N ARG A 102 -13.93 -9.90 17.27
CA ARG A 102 -13.54 -10.54 16.02
C ARG A 102 -14.33 -11.85 15.89
N PRO A 103 -15.07 -12.09 14.80
CA PRO A 103 -15.73 -13.38 14.59
C PRO A 103 -14.69 -14.51 14.60
N ARG A 104 -15.00 -15.61 15.30
CA ARG A 104 -14.16 -16.82 15.39
C ARG A 104 -14.21 -17.64 14.12
#